data_AF-A0A934HIP8-F1
#
_entry.id   AF-A0A934HIP8-F1
#
_cell.length_a   1.000
_cell.length_b   1.000
_cell.length_c   1.000
_cell.angle_alpha   90.00
_cell.angle_beta   90.00
_cell.angle_gamma   90.00
#
_symmetry.space_group_name_H-M   'P 1'
#
loop_
_entity.id
_entity.type
_entity.pdbx_description
1 polymer ?
#
loop_
_entity_poly.entity_id
_entity_poly.type
_entity_poly.pdbx_seq_one_letter_code
_entity_poly.pdbx_strand_id
1 'polypeptide(L)'
;MTSPAEARLKRLKMRSMRRGIREMDLILTAYADHNLAKMTDSALNDYEALLHENDHDLYQWVTGQTDAPKRYQSMIKEISGVFQG
;
A
#
# COMPACT_ATOMS: atom_id res chain seq x y z
N MET A 1 -24.76 4.59 -9.78
CA MET A 1 -24.48 3.40 -8.93
C MET A 1 -23.00 3.10 -9.10
N THR A 2 -22.23 3.05 -8.02
CA THR A 2 -20.78 2.74 -8.06
C THR A 2 -20.59 1.24 -8.31
N SER A 3 -19.70 0.87 -9.23
CA SER A 3 -19.43 -0.54 -9.51
C SER A 3 -18.72 -1.22 -8.31
N PRO A 4 -18.81 -2.55 -8.13
CA PRO A 4 -18.10 -3.24 -7.05
C PRO A 4 -16.58 -3.00 -7.06
N ALA A 5 -16.00 -2.88 -8.27
CA ALA A 5 -14.57 -2.57 -8.46
C ALA A 5 -14.23 -1.15 -7.99
N GLU A 6 -14.99 -0.13 -8.40
CA GLU A 6 -14.82 1.25 -7.92
C GLU A 6 -14.97 1.36 -6.40
N ALA A 7 -15.95 0.65 -5.84
CA ALA A 7 -16.17 0.62 -4.40
C ALA A 7 -14.96 0.01 -3.66
N ARG A 8 -14.33 -1.02 -4.22
CA ARG A 8 -13.11 -1.63 -3.69
C ARG A 8 -11.94 -0.65 -3.71
N LEU A 9 -11.66 -0.02 -4.85
CA LEU A 9 -10.57 0.94 -4.99
C LEU A 9 -10.72 2.11 -4.02
N LYS A 10 -11.95 2.63 -3.87
CA LYS A 10 -12.26 3.69 -2.90
C LYS A 10 -11.98 3.26 -1.46
N ARG A 11 -12.34 2.03 -1.07
CA ARG A 11 -12.04 1.50 0.27
C ARG A 11 -10.54 1.35 0.51
N LEU A 12 -9.79 0.85 -0.48
CA LEU A 12 -8.34 0.70 -0.37
C LEU A 12 -7.66 2.06 -0.24
N LYS A 13 -8.00 3.02 -1.11
CA LYS A 13 -7.49 4.40 -1.03
C LYS A 13 -7.77 5.06 0.32
N MET A 14 -8.98 4.89 0.87
CA MET A 14 -9.29 5.41 2.21
C MET A 14 -8.46 4.77 3.32
N ARG A 15 -8.13 3.47 3.22
CA ARG A 15 -7.28 2.77 4.19
C ARG A 15 -5.80 3.16 4.06
N SER A 16 -5.35 3.57 2.87
CA SER A 16 -4.00 4.11 2.65
C SER A 16 -3.78 5.48 3.29
N MET A 17 -4.84 6.25 3.53
CA MET A 17 -4.81 7.60 4.12
C MET A 17 -5.09 7.64 5.64
N ARG A 18 -5.31 6.48 6.27
CA ARG A 18 -5.72 6.37 7.69
C ARG A 18 -4.79 5.42 8.43
N ARG A 19 -3.51 5.77 8.43
CA ARG A 19 -2.41 5.06 9.10
C ARG A 19 -2.14 5.71 10.47
N GLY A 20 -1.44 4.98 11.32
CA GLY A 20 -1.08 5.39 12.67
C GLY A 20 0.12 6.35 12.73
N ILE A 21 0.90 6.47 11.65
CA ILE A 21 2.01 7.44 11.54
C ILE A 21 1.93 8.20 10.21
N ARG A 22 2.31 9.48 10.27
CA ARG A 22 2.20 10.42 9.15
C ARG A 22 3.03 10.01 7.93
N GLU A 23 4.19 9.42 8.18
CA GLU A 23 5.10 8.94 7.13
C GLU A 23 4.40 7.88 6.27
N MET A 24 3.75 6.91 6.91
CA MET A 24 3.04 5.84 6.20
C MET A 24 1.80 6.36 5.49
N ASP A 25 1.08 7.33 6.07
CA ASP A 25 -0.02 8.01 5.37
C ASP A 25 0.44 8.61 4.04
N LEU A 26 1.55 9.38 4.06
CA LEU A 26 2.07 10.04 2.87
C LEU A 26 2.53 9.02 1.82
N ILE A 27 3.31 8.03 2.25
CA ILE A 27 3.86 6.99 1.37
C ILE A 27 2.75 6.18 0.71
N LEU A 28 1.80 5.65 1.50
CA LEU A 28 0.75 4.78 0.96
C LEU A 28 -0.29 5.56 0.17
N THR A 29 -0.56 6.83 0.52
CA THR A 29 -1.44 7.68 -0.29
C THR A 29 -0.86 7.92 -1.68
N ALA A 30 0.42 8.30 -1.77
CA ALA A 30 1.09 8.52 -3.06
C ALA A 30 1.13 7.24 -3.90
N TYR A 31 1.49 6.11 -3.29
CA TYR A 31 1.48 4.81 -3.97
C TYR A 31 0.08 4.42 -4.45
N ALA A 32 -0.94 4.57 -3.60
CA ALA A 32 -2.31 4.23 -3.92
C ALA A 32 -2.84 5.04 -5.10
N ASP A 33 -2.57 6.35 -5.13
CA ASP A 33 -3.05 7.25 -6.18
C ASP A 33 -2.47 6.90 -7.56
N HIS A 34 -1.23 6.42 -7.61
CA HIS A 34 -0.54 6.14 -8.86
C HIS A 34 -0.80 4.71 -9.39
N ASN A 35 -1.07 3.76 -8.49
CA ASN A 35 -1.04 2.34 -8.80
C ASN A 35 -2.38 1.62 -8.65
N LEU A 36 -3.26 1.98 -7.70
CA LEU A 36 -4.48 1.21 -7.41
C LEU A 36 -5.36 0.98 -8.66
N ALA A 37 -5.49 2.00 -9.51
CA ALA A 37 -6.32 1.90 -10.72
C ALA A 37 -5.75 0.96 -11.80
N LYS A 38 -4.47 0.59 -11.72
CA LYS A 38 -3.75 -0.25 -12.69
C LYS A 38 -3.51 -1.67 -12.19
N MET A 39 -3.78 -1.93 -10.92
CA MET A 39 -3.55 -3.22 -10.28
C MET A 39 -4.55 -4.28 -10.76
N THR A 40 -4.06 -5.52 -10.88
CA THR A 40 -4.92 -6.70 -11.07
C THR A 40 -5.65 -7.04 -9.78
N ASP A 41 -6.70 -7.86 -9.86
CA ASP A 41 -7.43 -8.30 -8.67
C ASP A 41 -6.55 -9.04 -7.65
N SER A 42 -5.54 -9.78 -8.11
CA SER A 42 -4.55 -10.43 -7.24
C SER A 42 -3.69 -9.41 -6.52
N ALA A 43 -3.16 -8.42 -7.24
CA ALA A 43 -2.35 -7.36 -6.63
C ALA A 43 -3.17 -6.52 -5.63
N LEU A 44 -4.45 -6.28 -5.91
CA LEU A 44 -5.36 -5.63 -4.96
C LEU A 44 -5.62 -6.48 -3.70
N ASN A 45 -5.63 -7.82 -3.81
CA ASN A 45 -5.74 -8.70 -2.64
C ASN A 45 -4.47 -8.61 -1.77
N ASP A 46 -3.30 -8.64 -2.40
CA ASP A 46 -2.03 -8.53 -1.69
C ASP A 46 -1.88 -7.16 -1.03
N TYR A 47 -2.30 -6.08 -1.71
CA TYR A 47 -2.30 -4.73 -1.16
C TYR A 47 -3.27 -4.59 0.01
N GLU A 48 -4.46 -5.20 -0.10
CA GLU A 48 -5.41 -5.25 1.00
C GLU A 48 -4.83 -5.96 2.23
N ALA A 49 -4.18 -7.11 2.03
CA ALA A 49 -3.49 -7.82 3.10
C ALA A 49 -2.33 -7.00 3.70
N LEU A 50 -1.56 -6.31 2.87
CA LEU A 50 -0.49 -5.42 3.30
C LEU A 50 -1.02 -4.27 4.18
N LEU A 51 -2.18 -3.70 3.85
CA LEU A 51 -2.81 -2.65 4.66
C LEU A 51 -3.27 -3.13 6.05
N HIS A 52 -3.34 -4.44 6.30
CA HIS A 52 -3.62 -5.00 7.63
C HIS A 52 -2.37 -5.12 8.52
N GLU A 53 -1.18 -4.92 7.97
CA GLU A 53 0.07 -4.95 8.73
C GLU A 53 0.26 -3.67 9.57
N ASN A 54 1.11 -3.77 10.58
CA ASN A 54 1.44 -2.65 11.48
C ASN A 54 2.22 -1.55 10.74
N ASP A 55 1.92 -0.29 11.03
CA ASP A 55 2.59 0.85 10.39
C ASP A 55 4.08 0.94 10.67
N HIS A 56 4.52 0.52 11.86
CA HIS A 56 5.93 0.49 12.20
C HIS A 56 6.68 -0.55 11.36
N ASP A 57 6.10 -1.74 11.20
CA ASP A 57 6.69 -2.81 10.39
C ASP A 57 6.73 -2.41 8.92
N LEU A 58 5.62 -1.86 8.40
CA LEU A 58 5.56 -1.34 7.03
C LEU A 58 6.61 -0.26 6.79
N TYR A 59 6.79 0.66 7.75
CA TYR A 59 7.80 1.70 7.64
C TYR A 59 9.23 1.13 7.64
N GLN A 60 9.51 0.16 8.51
CA GLN A 60 10.81 -0.53 8.52
C GLN A 60 11.09 -1.25 7.19
N TRP A 61 10.09 -1.89 6.60
CA TRP A 61 10.23 -2.56 5.30
C TRP A 61 10.47 -1.55 4.17
N VAL A 62 9.67 -0.48 4.11
CA VAL A 62 9.79 0.55 3.07
C VAL A 62 11.13 1.28 3.14
N THR A 63 11.65 1.51 4.35
CA THR A 63 12.96 2.14 4.57
C THR A 63 14.14 1.17 4.48
N GLY A 64 13.89 -0.14 4.32
CA GLY A 64 14.93 -1.16 4.23
C GLY A 64 15.65 -1.46 5.54
N GLN A 65 15.06 -1.09 6.68
CA GLN A 65 15.58 -1.44 8.01
C GLN A 65 15.42 -2.93 8.31
N THR A 66 14.34 -3.54 7.82
CA THR A 66 14.07 -4.97 7.95
C THR A 66 13.51 -5.53 6.63
N ASP A 67 13.70 -6.84 6.42
CA ASP A 67 13.17 -7.50 5.24
C ASP A 67 11.65 -7.72 5.36
N ALA A 68 10.93 -7.35 4.30
CA ALA A 68 9.52 -7.67 4.18
C ALA A 68 9.30 -9.20 4.02
N PRO A 69 8.19 -9.74 4.54
CA PRO A 69 7.75 -11.10 4.22
C PRO A 69 7.72 -11.34 2.71
N LYS A 70 8.09 -12.55 2.26
CA LYS A 70 8.19 -12.90 0.83
C LYS A 70 6.98 -12.46 -0.02
N ARG A 71 5.77 -12.58 0.53
CA ARG A 71 4.53 -12.17 -0.14
C ARG A 71 4.45 -10.68 -0.47
N TYR A 72 5.16 -9.84 0.28
CA TYR A 72 5.11 -8.37 0.14
C TYR A 72 6.37 -7.79 -0.50
N GLN A 73 7.45 -8.56 -0.68
CA GLN A 73 8.74 -8.04 -1.14
C GLN A 73 8.64 -7.24 -2.44
N SER A 74 7.94 -7.76 -3.44
CA SER A 74 7.75 -7.07 -4.72
C SER A 74 7.01 -5.74 -4.54
N MET A 75 5.94 -5.73 -3.75
CA MET A 75 5.11 -4.55 -3.51
C MET A 75 5.83 -3.50 -2.67
N ILE A 76 6.55 -3.92 -1.62
CA ILE A 76 7.38 -3.03 -0.80
C ILE A 76 8.45 -2.38 -1.66
N LYS A 77 9.10 -3.14 -2.57
CA LYS A 77 10.09 -2.57 -3.50
C LYS A 77 9.50 -1.47 -4.38
N GLU A 78 8.28 -1.63 -4.86
CA GLU A 78 7.58 -0.59 -5.62
C GLU A 78 7.23 0.62 -4.75
N ILE A 79 6.74 0.40 -3.52
CA ILE A 79 6.39 1.46 -2.56
C ILE A 79 7.64 2.27 -2.19
N SER A 80 8.76 1.60 -1.89
CA SER A 80 10.05 2.25 -1.61
C SER A 80 10.54 3.11 -2.78
N GLY A 81 10.28 2.68 -4.01
CA GLY A 81 10.60 3.47 -5.20
C GLY A 81 9.83 4.79 -5.29
N VAL A 82 8.58 4.84 -4.79
CA VAL A 82 7.79 6.08 -4.71
C VAL A 82 8.31 6.99 -3.59
N PHE A 83 8.81 6.43 -2.49
CA PHE A 83 9.34 7.19 -1.35
C PHE A 83 10.69 7.88 -1.66
N GLN A 84 11.53 7.26 -2.49
CA GLN A 84 12.87 7.77 -2.83
C GLN A 84 12.92 8.66 -4.08
N GLY A 85 11.80 8.77 -4.81
CA GLY A 85 11.70 9.49 -6.08
C GLY A 85 10.99 10.83 -6.00
#